data_AF-A0A812MEL7-F1
#
_entry.id   AF-A0A812MEL7-F1
#
_cell.length_a   1.000
_cell.length_b   1.000
_cell.length_c   1.000
_cell.angle_alpha   90.00
_cell.angle_beta   90.00
_cell.angle_gamma   90.00
#
_symmetry.space_group_name_H-M   'P 1'
#
loop_
_entity.id
_entity.type
_entity.pdbx_description
1 polymer ?
#
loop_
_entity_poly.entity_id
_entity_poly.type
_entity_poly.pdbx_seq_one_letter_code
_entity_poly.pdbx_strand_id
1 'polypeptide(L)'
;MAQLEDGNFYAAAPVADEAGWGFIFKEDHEQMIMQDDMTEKKMTINEGTALKFLADNYKAPPTGLWFGGEKYAVTRVDKNFESGDCSFIFIFAAKPKKGVSIAITKTQVICGFYDEEKGQVGGNCTKAVVAFAEYMIGLGY
;
A
#
# COMPACT_ATOMS: atom_id res chain seq x y z
N MET A 1 2.83 5.64 6.50
CA MET A 1 3.44 4.50 7.21
C MET A 1 2.39 3.83 8.06
N ALA A 2 2.37 2.50 8.07
CA ALA A 2 1.50 1.70 8.91
C ALA A 2 2.32 0.74 9.77
N GLN A 3 1.83 0.44 10.98
CA GLN A 3 2.46 -0.57 11.81
C GLN A 3 2.17 -1.94 11.24
N LEU A 4 3.16 -2.84 11.26
CA LEU A 4 2.96 -4.20 10.78
C LEU A 4 1.98 -4.99 11.68
N GLU A 5 1.81 -4.60 12.95
CA GLU A 5 0.95 -5.32 13.90
C GLU A 5 -0.53 -5.31 13.51
N ASP A 6 -1.05 -4.18 13.02
CA ASP A 6 -2.47 -4.01 12.71
C ASP A 6 -2.75 -3.47 11.30
N GLY A 7 -1.72 -3.03 10.56
CA GLY A 7 -1.85 -2.46 9.22
C GLY A 7 -2.49 -1.07 9.21
N ASN A 8 -2.70 -0.43 10.36
CA ASN A 8 -3.27 0.91 10.42
C ASN A 8 -2.19 1.96 10.15
N PHE A 9 -2.52 2.93 9.28
CA PHE A 9 -1.66 4.08 9.06
C PHE A 9 -1.62 4.94 10.32
N TYR A 10 -0.42 5.25 10.79
CA TYR A 10 -0.18 6.18 11.92
C TYR A 10 0.51 7.47 11.47
N ALA A 11 1.01 7.52 10.23
CA ALA A 11 1.65 8.69 9.65
C ALA A 11 1.32 8.82 8.16
N ALA A 12 0.92 10.03 7.76
CA ALA A 12 0.54 10.38 6.40
C ALA A 12 1.26 11.66 5.95
N ALA A 13 1.60 11.73 4.66
CA ALA A 13 2.06 12.93 4.00
C ALA A 13 1.35 13.06 2.64
N PRO A 14 1.07 14.27 2.14
CA PRO A 14 1.37 15.60 2.72
C PRO A 14 0.57 15.92 3.99
N VAL A 15 1.15 16.71 4.90
CA VAL A 15 0.51 17.11 6.17
C VAL A 15 -0.42 18.32 5.98
N ALA A 16 -0.11 19.18 5.01
CA ALA A 16 -0.94 20.35 4.70
C ALA A 16 -2.38 19.93 4.41
N ASP A 17 -3.33 20.59 5.08
CA ASP A 17 -4.77 20.38 4.95
C ASP A 17 -5.23 18.93 5.17
N GLU A 18 -4.46 18.14 5.95
CA GLU A 18 -4.69 16.70 6.16
C GLU A 18 -4.76 15.88 4.86
N ALA A 19 -4.23 16.43 3.76
CA ALA A 19 -4.36 15.85 2.42
C ALA A 19 -3.86 14.41 2.36
N GLY A 20 -2.77 14.09 3.07
CA GLY A 20 -2.23 12.74 3.16
C GLY A 20 -3.23 11.72 3.70
N TRP A 21 -4.04 12.08 4.71
CA TRP A 21 -5.04 11.18 5.28
C TRP A 21 -6.19 10.91 4.32
N GLY A 22 -6.62 11.94 3.59
CA GLY A 22 -7.67 11.83 2.58
C GLY A 22 -7.36 10.88 1.42
N PHE A 23 -6.08 10.55 1.18
CA PHE A 23 -5.68 9.58 0.15
C PHE A 23 -5.53 8.15 0.66
N ILE A 24 -5.36 7.95 1.97
CA ILE A 24 -4.93 6.66 2.53
C ILE A 24 -5.93 6.01 3.48
N PHE A 25 -6.95 6.76 3.93
CA PHE A 25 -7.94 6.29 4.88
C PHE A 25 -9.35 6.69 4.46
N LYS A 26 -10.26 5.73 4.58
CA LYS A 26 -11.70 5.93 4.59
C LYS A 26 -12.31 5.01 5.65
N GLU A 27 -13.37 5.48 6.31
CA GLU A 27 -14.15 4.65 7.22
C GLU A 27 -14.65 3.37 6.54
N ASP A 28 -14.88 2.34 7.36
CA ASP A 28 -15.40 1.05 6.91
C ASP A 28 -16.65 1.24 6.05
N HIS A 29 -16.62 0.68 4.85
CA HIS A 29 -17.68 0.86 3.87
C HIS A 29 -18.00 -0.44 3.16
N GLU A 30 -19.26 -0.59 2.77
CA GLU A 30 -19.70 -1.76 2.02
C GLU A 30 -19.42 -1.57 0.54
N GLN A 31 -18.97 -2.64 -0.12
CA GLN A 31 -18.76 -2.64 -1.56
C GLN A 31 -19.08 -3.99 -2.19
N MET A 32 -19.56 -3.95 -3.45
CA MET A 32 -19.77 -5.15 -4.25
C MET A 32 -18.43 -5.59 -4.81
N ILE A 33 -17.95 -6.75 -4.37
CA ILE A 33 -16.69 -7.33 -4.81
C ILE A 33 -17.00 -8.52 -5.69
N MET A 34 -16.57 -8.43 -6.95
CA MET A 34 -16.60 -9.52 -7.90
C MET A 34 -15.69 -10.67 -7.42
N GLN A 35 -16.27 -11.86 -7.38
CA GLN A 35 -15.61 -13.10 -6.98
C GLN A 35 -15.07 -13.84 -8.21
N ASP A 36 -14.29 -14.90 -8.00
CA ASP A 36 -13.71 -15.72 -9.07
C ASP A 36 -14.77 -16.44 -9.93
N ASP A 37 -15.96 -16.68 -9.39
CA ASP A 37 -17.10 -17.29 -10.10
C ASP A 37 -17.93 -16.26 -10.89
N MET A 38 -17.40 -15.04 -11.06
CA MET A 38 -18.07 -13.88 -11.67
C MET A 38 -19.34 -13.40 -10.95
N THR A 39 -19.63 -13.88 -9.74
CA THR A 39 -20.70 -13.32 -8.91
C THR A 39 -20.21 -12.09 -8.15
N GLU A 40 -21.14 -11.21 -7.78
CA GLU A 40 -20.85 -10.08 -6.92
C GLU A 40 -21.29 -10.40 -5.49
N LYS A 41 -20.40 -10.15 -4.53
CA LYS A 41 -20.69 -10.29 -3.11
C LYS A 41 -20.52 -8.97 -2.40
N LYS A 42 -21.51 -8.58 -1.59
CA LYS A 42 -21.39 -7.45 -0.69
C LYS A 42 -20.40 -7.79 0.42
N MET A 43 -19.33 -7.01 0.53
CA MET A 43 -18.30 -7.18 1.55
C MET A 43 -18.02 -5.83 2.23
N THR A 44 -17.73 -5.87 3.53
CA THR A 44 -17.23 -4.70 4.25
C THR A 44 -15.75 -4.54 3.98
N ILE A 45 -15.36 -3.35 3.53
CA ILE A 45 -13.98 -2.95 3.28
C ILE A 45 -13.46 -2.24 4.53
N ASN A 46 -12.43 -2.82 5.13
CA ASN A 46 -11.62 -2.19 6.16
C ASN A 46 -10.18 -2.09 5.61
N GLU A 47 -9.70 -0.86 5.37
CA GLU A 47 -8.45 -0.62 4.66
C GLU A 47 -7.22 -1.09 5.45
N GLY A 48 -7.24 -0.92 6.78
CA GLY A 48 -6.19 -1.43 7.66
C GLY A 48 -6.08 -2.96 7.62
N THR A 49 -7.21 -3.65 7.70
CA THR A 49 -7.29 -5.12 7.60
C THR A 49 -6.82 -5.61 6.22
N ALA A 50 -7.17 -4.90 5.15
CA ALA A 50 -6.70 -5.23 3.80
C ALA A 50 -5.18 -5.06 3.68
N LEU A 51 -4.62 -3.96 4.21
CA LEU A 51 -3.17 -3.74 4.20
C LEU A 51 -2.44 -4.77 5.07
N LYS A 52 -2.98 -5.09 6.25
CA LYS A 52 -2.45 -6.13 7.13
C LYS A 52 -2.45 -7.49 6.46
N PHE A 53 -3.55 -7.88 5.81
CA PHE A 53 -3.62 -9.13 5.05
C PHE A 53 -2.56 -9.18 3.94
N LEU A 54 -2.38 -8.09 3.19
CA LEU A 54 -1.35 -7.98 2.17
C LEU A 54 0.05 -8.16 2.79
N ALA A 55 0.30 -7.52 3.93
CA ALA A 55 1.59 -7.56 4.59
C ALA A 55 1.93 -8.94 5.18
N ASP A 56 0.93 -9.69 5.65
CA ASP A 56 1.13 -11.03 6.22
C ASP A 56 1.21 -12.13 5.16
N ASN A 57 0.47 -11.99 4.06
CA ASN A 57 0.29 -13.05 3.08
C ASN A 57 1.03 -12.81 1.76
N TYR A 58 1.49 -11.57 1.53
CA TYR A 58 2.13 -11.15 0.28
C TYR A 58 1.28 -11.44 -0.96
N LYS A 59 -0.04 -11.28 -0.83
CA LYS A 59 -1.03 -11.49 -1.90
C LYS A 59 -2.18 -10.51 -1.77
N ALA A 60 -2.88 -10.26 -2.87
CA ALA A 60 -4.05 -9.38 -2.87
C ALA A 60 -5.09 -9.86 -1.83
N PRO A 61 -5.65 -8.96 -1.00
CA PRO A 61 -6.76 -9.29 -0.11
C PRO A 61 -7.99 -9.73 -0.91
N PRO A 62 -8.84 -10.64 -0.38
CA PRO A 62 -10.07 -11.06 -1.06
C PRO A 62 -11.04 -9.90 -1.35
N THR A 63 -11.02 -8.88 -0.50
CA THR A 63 -11.78 -7.63 -0.68
C THR A 63 -11.15 -6.70 -1.72
N GLY A 64 -9.93 -6.96 -2.17
CA GLY A 64 -9.06 -6.03 -2.88
C GLY A 64 -8.20 -5.19 -1.93
N LEU A 65 -7.19 -4.51 -2.48
CA LEU A 65 -6.42 -3.51 -1.74
C LEU A 65 -7.09 -2.15 -1.91
N TRP A 66 -7.34 -1.44 -0.82
CA TRP A 66 -8.08 -0.17 -0.82
C TRP A 66 -7.33 0.88 0.00
N PHE A 67 -7.34 2.10 -0.50
CA PHE A 67 -6.80 3.28 0.17
C PHE A 67 -7.69 4.48 -0.15
N GLY A 68 -8.17 5.20 0.86
CA GLY A 68 -9.01 6.39 0.66
C GLY A 68 -10.31 6.11 -0.10
N GLY A 69 -10.83 4.87 -0.02
CA GLY A 69 -12.01 4.42 -0.78
C GLY A 69 -11.75 4.12 -2.25
N GLU A 70 -10.50 4.09 -2.70
CA GLU A 70 -10.13 3.70 -4.06
C GLU A 70 -9.50 2.31 -4.08
N LYS A 71 -9.98 1.42 -4.96
CA LYS A 71 -9.42 0.08 -5.15
C LYS A 71 -8.14 0.13 -6.00
N TYR A 72 -7.13 -0.62 -5.57
CA TYR A 72 -5.87 -0.84 -6.28
C TYR A 72 -5.69 -2.34 -6.57
N ALA A 73 -5.23 -2.66 -7.78
CA ALA A 73 -4.86 -4.01 -8.16
C ALA A 73 -3.39 -4.26 -7.80
N VAL A 74 -3.11 -5.31 -7.02
CA VAL A 74 -1.72 -5.75 -6.77
C VAL A 74 -1.19 -6.38 -8.04
N THR A 75 -0.13 -5.79 -8.60
CA THR A 75 0.42 -6.18 -9.91
C THR A 75 1.81 -6.81 -9.83
N ARG A 76 2.55 -6.55 -8.74
CA ARG A 76 3.85 -7.18 -8.47
C ARG A 76 4.03 -7.43 -6.99
N VAL A 77 4.58 -8.59 -6.66
CA VAL A 77 5.07 -8.95 -5.33
C VAL A 77 6.46 -9.51 -5.49
N ASP A 78 7.42 -8.93 -4.79
CA ASP A 78 8.82 -9.32 -4.78
C ASP A 78 9.23 -9.56 -3.33
N LYS A 79 9.35 -10.83 -2.93
CA LYS A 79 9.56 -11.21 -1.52
C LYS A 79 11.00 -11.05 -1.06
N ASN A 80 11.95 -10.94 -2.00
CA ASN A 80 13.38 -10.83 -1.75
C ASN A 80 13.92 -9.64 -2.55
N PHE A 81 13.25 -8.49 -2.47
CA PHE A 81 13.72 -7.30 -3.18
C PHE A 81 15.03 -6.85 -2.54
N GLU A 82 16.09 -6.79 -3.33
CA GLU A 82 17.43 -6.38 -2.90
C GLU A 82 17.73 -4.96 -3.38
N SER A 83 18.21 -4.12 -2.47
CA SER A 83 18.67 -2.76 -2.78
C SER A 83 19.83 -2.40 -1.86
N GLY A 84 20.99 -2.11 -2.46
CA GLY A 84 22.24 -1.98 -1.72
C GLY A 84 22.54 -3.24 -0.90
N ASP A 85 22.77 -3.05 0.40
CA ASP A 85 22.98 -4.14 1.38
C ASP A 85 21.69 -4.55 2.11
N CYS A 86 20.54 -4.01 1.71
CA CYS A 86 19.23 -4.29 2.33
C CYS A 86 18.42 -5.27 1.48
N SER A 87 17.65 -6.12 2.16
CA SER A 87 16.63 -6.96 1.53
C SER A 87 15.31 -6.82 2.28
N PHE A 88 14.21 -6.66 1.54
CA PHE A 88 12.86 -6.49 2.09
C PHE A 88 11.79 -6.96 1.10
N ILE A 89 10.54 -7.03 1.54
CA ILE A 89 9.42 -7.34 0.64
C ILE A 89 8.96 -6.05 -0.04
N PHE A 90 8.89 -6.09 -1.36
CA PHE A 90 8.38 -5.00 -2.18
C PHE A 90 7.10 -5.42 -2.91
N ILE A 91 6.09 -4.56 -2.87
CA ILE A 91 4.81 -4.79 -3.53
C ILE A 91 4.46 -3.55 -4.34
N PHE A 92 3.92 -3.75 -5.54
CA PHE A 92 3.38 -2.67 -6.35
C PHE A 92 1.91 -2.91 -6.62
N ALA A 93 1.09 -1.90 -6.39
CA ALA A 93 -0.32 -1.90 -6.75
C ALA A 93 -0.68 -0.66 -7.56
N ALA A 94 -1.64 -0.80 -8.48
CA ALA A 94 -1.97 0.26 -9.42
C ALA A 94 -3.47 0.31 -9.71
N LYS A 95 -3.91 1.48 -10.15
CA LYS A 95 -5.20 1.74 -10.81
C LYS A 95 -4.93 2.70 -11.99
N PRO A 96 -5.92 3.00 -12.86
CA PRO A 96 -5.70 3.95 -13.94
C PRO A 96 -5.13 5.27 -13.42
N LYS A 97 -3.98 5.70 -13.98
CA LYS A 97 -3.25 6.95 -13.67
C LYS A 97 -2.67 7.09 -12.25
N LYS A 98 -2.88 6.13 -11.35
CA LYS A 98 -2.37 6.19 -9.97
C LYS A 98 -1.77 4.85 -9.56
N GLY A 99 -0.85 4.87 -8.62
CA GLY A 99 -0.38 3.64 -8.02
C GLY A 99 0.33 3.85 -6.71
N VAL A 100 0.72 2.74 -6.11
CA VAL A 100 1.36 2.68 -4.81
C VAL A 100 2.49 1.66 -4.82
N SER A 101 3.65 2.12 -4.39
CA SER A 101 4.82 1.30 -4.10
C SER A 101 4.85 1.04 -2.60
N ILE A 102 4.90 -0.22 -2.21
CA ILE A 102 4.83 -0.66 -0.82
C ILE A 102 6.11 -1.42 -0.47
N ALA A 103 6.81 -0.99 0.57
CA ALA A 103 7.93 -1.72 1.15
C ALA A 103 7.58 -2.17 2.56
N ILE A 104 7.79 -3.45 2.85
CA ILE A 104 7.58 -4.05 4.17
C ILE A 104 8.95 -4.34 4.76
N THR A 105 9.29 -3.58 5.79
CA THR A 105 10.49 -3.74 6.61
C THR A 105 10.20 -4.73 7.75
N LYS A 106 11.08 -4.83 8.77
CA LYS A 106 10.86 -5.78 9.87
C LYS A 106 9.63 -5.42 10.71
N THR A 107 9.36 -4.13 10.87
CA THR A 107 8.32 -3.61 11.77
C THR A 107 7.35 -2.64 11.10
N GLN A 108 7.71 -2.09 9.94
CA GLN A 108 6.93 -1.03 9.28
C GLN A 108 6.49 -1.39 7.87
N VAL A 109 5.31 -0.91 7.51
CA VAL A 109 4.80 -0.88 6.13
C VAL A 109 4.87 0.55 5.60
N ILE A 110 5.68 0.75 4.57
CA ILE A 110 5.90 2.03 3.90
C ILE A 110 5.12 2.02 2.59
N CYS A 111 4.17 2.94 2.43
CA CYS A 111 3.42 3.11 1.18
C CYS A 111 3.72 4.48 0.58
N GLY A 112 4.25 4.50 -0.64
CA GLY A 112 4.40 5.72 -1.44
C GLY A 112 3.43 5.70 -2.60
N PHE A 113 2.66 6.78 -2.74
CA PHE A 113 1.63 6.93 -3.76
C PHE A 113 2.12 7.87 -4.88
N TYR A 114 1.71 7.60 -6.11
CA TYR A 114 1.91 8.51 -7.23
C TYR A 114 0.62 8.74 -8.00
N ASP A 115 0.54 9.92 -8.60
CA ASP A 115 -0.55 10.37 -9.46
C ASP A 115 0.03 10.97 -10.76
N GLU A 116 -0.22 10.30 -11.89
CA GLU A 116 0.24 10.73 -13.21
C GLU A 116 -0.38 12.08 -13.62
N GLU A 117 -1.57 12.41 -13.12
CA GLU A 117 -2.22 13.70 -13.39
C GLU A 117 -1.51 14.85 -12.68
N LYS A 118 -0.69 14.55 -11.66
CA LYS A 118 0.20 15.50 -10.98
C LYS A 118 1.64 15.45 -11.50
N GLY A 119 1.88 14.78 -12.63
CA GLY A 119 3.21 14.64 -13.23
C GLY A 119 4.14 13.69 -12.47
N GLN A 120 3.60 12.87 -11.57
CA GLN A 120 4.36 11.86 -10.84
C GLN A 120 4.36 10.55 -11.61
N VAL A 121 5.39 9.72 -11.43
CA VAL A 121 5.51 8.43 -12.13
C VAL A 121 5.96 7.33 -11.18
N GLY A 122 5.48 6.10 -11.43
CA GLY A 122 5.75 4.95 -10.57
C GLY A 122 7.24 4.65 -10.36
N GLY A 123 8.10 4.90 -11.35
CA GLY A 123 9.54 4.71 -11.21
C GLY A 123 10.18 5.63 -10.16
N ASN A 124 9.84 6.93 -10.17
CA ASN A 124 10.36 7.89 -9.20
C ASN A 124 9.78 7.65 -7.80
N CYS A 125 8.49 7.32 -7.72
CA CYS A 125 7.84 6.92 -6.48
C CYS A 125 8.51 5.69 -5.86
N THR A 126 8.77 4.66 -6.68
CA THR A 126 9.45 3.44 -6.23
C THR A 126 10.84 3.74 -5.69
N LYS A 127 11.64 4.56 -6.39
CA LYS A 127 12.96 4.97 -5.89
C LYS A 127 12.88 5.66 -4.53
N ALA A 128 11.91 6.55 -4.33
CA ALA A 128 11.73 7.24 -3.05
C ALA A 128 11.33 6.28 -1.92
N VAL A 129 10.43 5.33 -2.20
CA VAL A 129 10.01 4.30 -1.23
C VAL A 129 11.15 3.37 -0.86
N VAL A 130 11.93 2.91 -1.85
CA VAL A 130 13.09 2.03 -1.63
C VAL A 130 14.15 2.74 -0.78
N ALA A 131 14.53 3.97 -1.12
CA ALA A 131 15.50 4.73 -0.35
C ALA A 131 15.04 4.98 1.10
N PHE A 132 13.74 5.23 1.30
CA PHE A 132 13.20 5.38 2.64
C PHE A 132 13.15 4.06 3.42
N ALA A 133 12.88 2.93 2.74
CA ALA A 133 12.94 1.61 3.34
C ALA A 133 14.37 1.25 3.78
N GLU A 134 15.38 1.51 2.94
CA GLU A 134 16.80 1.34 3.29
C GLU A 134 17.17 2.14 4.55
N TYR A 135 16.75 3.41 4.62
CA TYR A 135 16.98 4.26 5.79
C TYR A 135 16.35 3.68 7.06
N MET A 136 15.09 3.24 6.98
CA MET A 136 14.36 2.66 8.11
C MET A 136 15.01 1.35 8.59
N ILE A 137 15.43 0.48 7.66
CA ILE A 137 16.16 -0.75 7.98
C ILE A 137 17.51 -0.43 8.66
N GLY A 138 18.22 0.60 8.17
CA GLY A 138 19.46 1.08 8.78
C GLY A 138 19.30 1.60 10.22
N LEU A 139 18.11 2.11 10.56
CA LEU A 139 17.74 2.49 11.92
C LEU A 139 17.25 1.32 12.79
N GLY A 140 17.09 0.12 12.22
CA GLY A 140 16.65 -1.09 12.92
C GLY A 140 15.14 -1.35 12.86
N TYR A 141 14.40 -0.67 11.98
CA TYR A 141 12.95 -0.86 11.78
C TYR A 141 12.61 -1.92 10.72
#